data_AF-A7RIE7-F1
#
_entry.id   AF-A7RIE7-F1
#
_cell.length_a   1.000
_cell.length_b   1.000
_cell.length_c   1.000
_cell.angle_alpha   90.00
_cell.angle_beta   90.00
_cell.angle_gamma   90.00
#
_symmetry.space_group_name_H-M   'P 1'
#
loop_
_entity.id
_entity.type
_entity.pdbx_description
1 polymer ?
#
loop_
_entity_poly.entity_id
_entity_poly.type
_entity_poly.pdbx_seq_one_letter_code
_entity_poly.pdbx_strand_id
1 'polypeptide(L)'
;MVFEDKIIRSLHNDIEKQRRDHMKLRFDNLRKATPKLENCEKASKIQILKEAVHLVKILENEGIRLEIEKENEKVKNAALLKKLQRLTSFTEEQ
;
A
#
# COMPACT_ATOMS: atom_id res chain seq x y z
N MET A 1 48.21 -9.51 15.85
CA MET A 1 47.34 -9.14 17.00
C MET A 1 46.80 -7.70 16.93
N VAL A 2 47.52 -6.62 17.30
CA VAL A 2 46.92 -5.25 17.34
C VAL A 2 46.45 -4.71 15.98
N PHE A 3 47.12 -5.12 14.88
CA PHE A 3 46.73 -4.74 13.52
C PHE A 3 45.45 -5.44 13.04
N GLU A 4 45.21 -6.69 13.43
CA GLU A 4 44.01 -7.44 13.06
C GLU A 4 42.76 -6.85 13.71
N ASP A 5 42.84 -6.46 14.99
CA ASP A 5 41.73 -5.82 15.70
C ASP A 5 41.33 -4.48 15.08
N LYS A 6 42.27 -3.77 14.45
CA LYS A 6 41.98 -2.52 13.74
C LYS A 6 41.27 -2.78 12.42
N ILE A 7 41.66 -3.84 11.71
CA ILE A 7 41.02 -4.27 10.45
C ILE A 7 39.60 -4.76 10.72
N ILE A 8 39.40 -5.60 11.75
CA ILE A 8 38.08 -6.11 12.15
C ILE A 8 37.14 -4.95 12.53
N ARG A 9 37.64 -3.97 13.31
CA ARG A 9 36.86 -2.78 13.67
C ARG A 9 36.51 -1.94 12.44
N SER A 10 37.44 -1.76 11.51
CA SER A 10 37.18 -1.04 10.26
C SER A 10 36.09 -1.74 9.44
N LEU A 11 36.23 -3.04 9.21
CA LEU A 11 35.27 -3.84 8.47
C LEU A 11 33.87 -3.79 9.09
N HIS A 12 33.79 -3.93 10.42
CA HIS A 12 32.53 -3.81 11.14
C HIS A 12 31.88 -2.43 10.93
N ASN A 13 32.66 -1.35 11.00
CA ASN A 13 32.15 0.01 10.79
C ASN A 13 31.62 0.22 9.37
N ASP A 14 32.30 -0.35 8.37
CA ASP A 14 31.89 -0.27 6.97
C ASP A 14 30.59 -1.04 6.72
N ILE A 15 30.48 -2.26 7.26
CA ILE A 15 29.25 -3.06 7.19
C ILE A 15 28.09 -2.32 7.85
N GLU A 16 28.30 -1.75 9.04
CA GLU A 16 27.24 -1.05 9.75
C GLU A 16 26.86 0.27 9.06
N LYS A 17 27.81 0.96 8.43
CA LYS A 17 27.54 2.12 7.56
C LYS A 17 26.64 1.71 6.40
N GLN A 18 26.98 0.65 5.67
CA GLN A 18 26.14 0.13 4.58
C GLN A 18 24.74 -0.26 5.07
N ARG A 19 24.64 -0.90 6.24
CA ARG A 19 23.35 -1.25 6.86
C ARG A 19 22.51 0.00 7.13
N ARG A 20 23.11 1.07 7.67
CA ARG A 20 22.41 2.34 7.91
C ARG A 20 21.99 3.03 6.62
N ASP A 21 22.82 3.00 5.59
CA ASP A 21 22.49 3.59 4.28
C ASP A 21 21.32 2.84 3.63
N HIS A 22 21.32 1.49 3.67
CA HIS A 22 20.18 0.69 3.24
C HIS A 22 18.91 1.00 4.04
N MET A 23 19.03 1.16 5.36
CA MET A 23 17.88 1.51 6.21
C MET A 23 17.32 2.89 5.84
N LYS A 24 18.19 3.87 5.59
CA LYS A 24 17.79 5.22 5.14
C LYS A 24 17.02 5.14 3.82
N LEU A 25 17.54 4.39 2.84
CA LEU A 25 16.86 4.17 1.56
C LEU A 25 15.47 3.54 1.74
N ARG A 26 15.32 2.56 2.63
CA ARG A 26 14.02 1.94 2.93
C ARG A 26 13.03 2.95 3.52
N PHE A 27 13.47 3.82 4.44
CA PHE A 27 12.64 4.90 4.97
C PHE A 27 12.24 5.91 3.90
N ASP A 28 13.17 6.29 3.01
CA ASP A 28 12.89 7.22 1.93
C ASP A 28 11.87 6.65 0.93
N ASN A 29 11.98 5.36 0.59
CA ASN A 29 11.03 4.68 -0.27
C ASN A 29 9.64 4.59 0.39
N LEU A 30 9.56 4.23 1.68
CA LEU A 30 8.30 4.18 2.41
C LEU A 30 7.63 5.56 2.50
N ARG A 31 8.43 6.61 2.72
CA ARG A 31 7.97 8.01 2.73
C ARG A 31 7.36 8.40 1.39
N LYS A 32 8.04 8.12 0.28
CA LYS A 32 7.54 8.38 -1.09
C LYS A 32 6.25 7.61 -1.39
N ALA A 33 6.14 6.37 -0.91
CA ALA A 33 4.93 5.56 -1.07
C ALA A 33 3.76 6.01 -0.15
N THR A 34 3.99 6.94 0.78
CA THR A 34 2.98 7.47 1.68
C THR A 34 2.50 8.83 1.17
N PRO A 35 1.30 8.97 0.57
CA PRO A 35 0.89 10.19 -0.14
C PRO A 35 0.98 11.47 0.70
N LYS A 36 0.64 11.39 2.00
CA LYS A 36 0.74 12.53 2.93
C LYS A 36 2.17 13.02 3.17
N LEU A 37 3.18 12.18 2.91
CA LEU A 37 4.58 12.46 3.20
C LEU A 37 5.45 12.55 1.94
N GLU A 38 4.89 12.33 0.75
CA GLU A 38 5.62 12.30 -0.52
C GLU A 38 6.47 13.57 -0.75
N ASN A 39 5.89 14.74 -0.44
CA ASN A 39 6.55 16.04 -0.57
C ASN A 39 7.25 16.53 0.73
N CYS A 40 7.20 15.74 1.80
CA CYS A 40 7.79 16.10 3.10
C CYS A 40 9.17 15.45 3.26
N GLU A 41 10.20 15.99 2.62
CA GLU A 41 11.55 15.40 2.62
C GLU A 41 12.17 15.26 4.01
N LYS A 42 11.77 16.10 4.96
CA LYS A 42 12.28 16.11 6.34
C LYS A 42 11.40 15.35 7.33
N ALA A 43 10.50 14.49 6.85
CA ALA A 43 9.69 13.64 7.72
C ALA A 43 10.57 12.74 8.61
N SER A 44 10.31 12.74 9.92
CA SER A 44 11.04 11.87 10.84
C SER A 44 10.67 10.39 10.65
N LYS A 45 11.58 9.48 11.02
CA LYS A 45 11.35 8.03 10.95
C LYS A 45 10.04 7.61 11.64
N ILE A 46 9.74 8.19 12.80
CA ILE A 46 8.52 7.88 13.55
C ILE A 46 7.26 8.38 12.84
N GLN A 47 7.31 9.56 12.20
CA GLN A 47 6.19 10.06 11.39
C GLN A 47 5.94 9.16 10.19
N ILE A 48 7.00 8.72 9.49
CA ILE A 48 6.90 7.80 8.34
C ILE A 48 6.20 6.50 8.78
N LEU A 49 6.62 5.89 9.89
CA LEU A 49 6.01 4.65 10.38
C LEU A 49 4.54 4.84 10.80
N LYS A 50 4.22 5.93 11.50
CA LYS A 50 2.85 6.22 11.94
C LYS A 50 1.91 6.41 10.76
N GLU A 51 2.29 7.23 9.78
CA GLU A 51 1.46 7.48 8.61
C GLU A 51 1.36 6.25 7.70
N ALA A 52 2.42 5.45 7.56
CA ALA A 52 2.37 4.21 6.79
C ALA A 52 1.38 3.21 7.40
N VAL A 53 1.42 2.99 8.73
CA VAL A 53 0.47 2.10 9.42
C VAL A 53 -0.96 2.63 9.29
N HIS A 54 -1.14 3.94 9.40
CA HIS A 54 -2.44 4.57 9.22
C HIS A 54 -2.98 4.38 7.79
N LEU A 55 -2.12 4.55 6.78
CA LEU A 55 -2.46 4.34 5.37
C LEU A 55 -2.87 2.89 5.10
N VAL A 56 -2.14 1.91 5.61
CA VAL A 56 -2.49 0.48 5.46
C VAL A 56 -3.92 0.23 5.96
N LYS A 57 -4.26 0.72 7.17
CA LYS A 57 -5.61 0.56 7.72
C LYS A 57 -6.70 1.21 6.88
N ILE A 58 -6.41 2.38 6.28
CA ILE A 58 -7.34 3.04 5.37
C ILE A 58 -7.55 2.19 4.12
N LEU A 59 -6.49 1.71 3.50
CA LEU A 59 -6.54 0.91 2.27
C LEU A 59 -7.24 -0.43 2.50
N GLU A 60 -7.04 -1.08 3.64
CA GLU A 60 -7.76 -2.31 4.02
C GLU A 60 -9.27 -2.06 4.11
N ASN A 61 -9.69 -1.01 4.82
CA ASN A 61 -11.10 -0.66 4.94
C ASN A 61 -11.72 -0.25 3.60
N GLU A 62 -10.97 0.49 2.79
CA GLU A 62 -11.41 0.89 1.45
C GLU A 62 -11.55 -0.34 0.52
N GLY A 63 -10.62 -1.29 0.60
CA GLY A 63 -10.72 -2.57 -0.12
C GLY A 63 -11.98 -3.35 0.24
N ILE A 64 -12.32 -3.44 1.53
CA ILE A 64 -13.57 -4.08 1.98
C ILE A 64 -14.79 -3.34 1.43
N ARG A 65 -14.82 -2.01 1.53
CA ARG A 65 -15.92 -1.17 1.03
C ARG A 65 -16.14 -1.39 -0.47
N LEU A 66 -15.06 -1.36 -1.25
CA LEU A 66 -15.12 -1.51 -2.71
C LEU A 66 -15.61 -2.90 -3.12
N GLU A 67 -15.22 -3.96 -2.41
CA GLU A 67 -15.72 -5.31 -2.73
C GLU A 67 -17.21 -5.45 -2.43
N ILE A 68 -17.70 -4.86 -1.34
CA ILE A 68 -19.15 -4.80 -1.03
C ILE A 68 -19.91 -4.04 -2.11
N GLU A 69 -19.41 -2.86 -2.51
CA GLU A 69 -20.04 -2.04 -3.55
C GLU A 69 -20.11 -2.79 -4.88
N LYS A 70 -19.01 -3.41 -5.29
CA LYS A 70 -18.93 -4.23 -6.50
C LYS A 70 -19.94 -5.38 -6.48
N GLU A 71 -20.11 -6.07 -5.35
CA GLU A 71 -21.07 -7.16 -5.26
C GLU A 71 -22.52 -6.65 -5.33
N ASN A 72 -22.81 -5.53 -4.67
CA ASN A 72 -24.12 -4.89 -4.76
C ASN A 72 -24.45 -4.47 -6.21
N GLU A 73 -23.48 -3.92 -6.94
CA GLU A 73 -23.67 -3.54 -8.34
C GLU A 73 -23.90 -4.75 -9.25
N LYS A 74 -23.23 -5.89 -9.02
CA LYS A 74 -23.54 -7.14 -9.76
C LYS A 74 -24.96 -7.61 -9.52
N VAL A 75 -25.42 -7.59 -8.27
CA VAL A 75 -26.79 -8.00 -7.92
C VAL A 75 -27.82 -7.10 -8.60
N LYS A 76 -27.61 -5.78 -8.54
CA LYS A 76 -28.47 -4.80 -9.24
C LYS A 76 -28.48 -5.03 -10.75
N ASN A 77 -27.31 -5.23 -11.35
CA ASN A 77 -27.18 -5.47 -12.78
C ASN A 77 -27.93 -6.73 -13.20
N ALA A 78 -27.75 -7.85 -12.49
CA ALA A 78 -28.46 -9.09 -12.76
C ALA A 78 -29.99 -8.94 -12.65
N ALA A 79 -30.48 -8.19 -11.65
CA ALA A 79 -31.90 -7.90 -11.50
C ALA A 79 -32.45 -7.05 -12.66
N LEU A 80 -31.69 -6.05 -13.11
CA LEU A 80 -32.05 -5.20 -14.25
C LEU A 80 -32.06 -6.00 -15.56
N LEU A 81 -31.06 -6.84 -15.81
CA LEU A 81 -31.03 -7.74 -16.97
C LEU A 81 -32.24 -8.68 -17.00
N LYS A 82 -32.59 -9.27 -15.85
CA LYS A 82 -33.78 -10.14 -15.76
C LYS A 82 -35.08 -9.36 -16.04
N LYS A 83 -35.16 -8.10 -15.61
CA LYS A 83 -36.31 -7.23 -15.91
C LYS A 83 -36.37 -6.90 -17.40
N LEU A 84 -35.24 -6.57 -18.01
CA LEU A 84 -35.15 -6.30 -19.46
C LEU A 84 -35.58 -7.52 -20.27
N GLN A 85 -35.06 -8.70 -19.96
CA GLN A 85 -35.44 -9.95 -20.65
C GLN A 85 -36.95 -10.21 -20.62
N ARG A 86 -37.59 -10.00 -19.46
CA ARG A 86 -39.05 -10.16 -19.33
C ARG A 86 -39.83 -9.17 -20.18
N LEU A 87 -39.34 -7.93 -20.28
CA LEU A 87 -39.99 -6.90 -21.09
C LEU A 87 -39.82 -7.18 -22.58
N THR A 88 -38.63 -7.60 -23.01
CA THR A 88 -38.36 -7.91 -24.42
C THR A 88 -39.05 -9.18 -24.88
N SER A 89 -39.15 -10.21 -24.03
CA SER A 89 -39.90 -11.43 -24.37
C SER A 89 -41.41 -11.15 -24.47
N PHE A 90 -41.94 -10.23 -23.66
CA PHE A 90 -43.35 -9.84 -23.72
C PHE A 90 -43.69 -9.06 -25.00
N THR A 91 -42.74 -8.31 -25.56
CA THR A 91 -42.94 -7.56 -26.82
C THR A 91 -42.79 -8.41 -28.08
N GLU A 92 -42.23 -9.61 -28.00
CA GLU A 92 -42.10 -10.54 -29.14
C GLU A 92 -43.30 -11.49 -29.29
N GLU A 93 -44.13 -11.62 -28.25
CA GLU A 93 -45.35 -12.45 -28.25
C GLU A 93 -46.64 -11.68 -28.60
N GLN A 94 -46.54 -10.38 -28.91
CA GLN A 94 -47.65 -9.52 -29.38
C GLN A 94 -47.44 -9.08 -30.82
#